data_AF-F3QP05-F1
#
_entry.id   AF-F3QP05-F1
#
_cell.length_a   1.000
_cell.length_b   1.000
_cell.length_c   1.000
_cell.angle_alpha   90.00
_cell.angle_beta   90.00
_cell.angle_gamma   90.00
#
_symmetry.space_group_name_H-M   'P 1'
#
loop_
_entity.id
_entity.type
_entity.pdbx_description
1 polymer ?
#
loop_
_entity_poly.entity_id
_entity_poly.type
_entity_poly.pdbx_seq_one_letter_code
_entity_poly.pdbx_strand_id
1 'polypeptide(L)'
;MRKLADLIFQRDRRREELSKIQKEISVLTQKTPSLILPFAHETPKDADQQKPSVSAPLTPQQKVSLFFELFKGRGDVFAERWESFYDPQKVGYSPICIKRSGECPRPYSFCKNCPDKHYKPFTPKDIEQHLLGNKTVVTYPLVNGRYCPFVVIDLDEDDCRNDAKAILECAEKFGIPAYLEISRSGKGIHIWIFFEGLVSAKDARLLCDSLITLTQNQIRMEVSLSSFDRIIPCQDVLDTNQLGNLVALPLQKKRRPNASVFVDKNLQKKASGFPTRE
;
A
#
# COMPACT_ATOMS: atom_id res chain seq x y z
N MET A 1 38.84 33.67 15.04
CA MET A 1 39.16 32.77 16.17
C MET A 1 37.90 32.26 16.91
N ARG A 2 37.02 33.12 17.46
CA ARG A 2 35.80 32.68 18.21
C ARG A 2 34.85 31.73 17.46
N LYS A 3 34.47 32.03 16.22
CA LYS A 3 33.56 31.18 15.42
C LYS A 3 34.09 29.77 15.14
N LEU A 4 35.41 29.61 14.98
CA LEU A 4 36.02 28.30 14.72
C LEU A 4 36.03 27.44 15.99
N ALA A 5 36.30 28.05 17.15
CA ALA A 5 36.23 27.36 18.44
C ALA A 5 34.80 26.87 18.75
N ASP A 6 33.77 27.68 18.47
CA ASP A 6 32.37 27.29 18.65
C ASP A 6 31.97 26.12 17.74
N LEU A 7 32.44 26.12 16.49
CA LEU A 7 32.17 25.02 15.55
C LEU A 7 32.86 23.72 15.95
N ILE A 8 34.10 23.80 16.46
CA ILE A 8 34.82 22.64 16.99
C ILE A 8 34.09 22.08 18.21
N PHE A 9 33.66 22.96 19.13
CA PHE A 9 32.89 22.57 20.31
C PHE A 9 31.56 21.89 19.94
N GLN A 10 30.81 22.43 18.97
CA GLN A 10 29.58 21.82 18.48
C GLN A 10 29.81 20.48 17.76
N ARG A 11 30.92 20.34 17.03
CA ARG A 11 31.29 19.08 16.36
C ARG A 11 31.60 18.01 17.40
N ASP A 12 32.37 18.35 18.42
CA ASP A 12 32.81 17.40 19.44
C ASP A 12 31.62 16.96 20.31
N ARG A 13 30.72 17.88 20.67
CA ARG A 13 29.45 17.56 21.32
C ARG A 13 28.59 16.61 20.47
N ARG A 14 28.44 16.88 19.16
CA ARG A 14 27.69 15.99 18.24
C ARG A 14 28.32 14.61 18.11
N ARG A 15 29.66 14.51 18.11
CA ARG A 15 30.36 13.21 18.11
C ARG A 15 30.08 12.41 19.37
N GLU A 16 30.00 13.09 20.51
CA GLU A 16 29.68 12.43 21.78
C GLU A 16 28.23 11.95 21.82
N GLU A 17 27.28 12.75 21.33
CA GLU A 17 25.87 12.36 21.18
C GLU A 17 25.73 11.15 20.21
N LEU A 18 26.45 11.15 19.08
CA LEU A 18 26.49 10.02 18.16
C LEU A 18 27.03 8.74 18.82
N SER A 19 28.09 8.85 19.64
CA SER A 19 28.63 7.71 20.37
C SER A 19 27.63 7.13 21.37
N LYS A 20 26.84 7.99 22.05
CA LYS A 20 25.79 7.54 22.98
C LYS A 20 24.68 6.80 22.25
N ILE A 21 24.19 7.35 21.14
CA ILE A 21 23.15 6.74 20.31
C ILE A 21 23.62 5.39 19.75
N GLN A 22 24.87 5.29 19.27
CA GLN A 22 25.43 4.03 18.79
C GLN A 22 25.51 2.96 19.88
N LYS A 23 25.87 3.34 21.12
CA LYS A 23 25.85 2.41 22.26
C LYS A 23 24.42 1.96 22.60
N GLU A 24 23.45 2.88 22.59
CA GLU A 24 22.04 2.53 22.82
C GLU A 24 21.51 1.58 21.73
N ILE A 25 21.79 1.84 20.46
CA ILE A 25 21.44 0.94 19.35
C ILE A 25 22.09 -0.43 19.57
N SER A 26 23.35 -0.49 19.96
CA SER A 26 24.04 -1.77 20.20
C SER A 26 23.38 -2.57 21.33
N VAL A 27 23.05 -1.91 22.45
CA VAL A 27 22.35 -2.54 23.59
C VAL A 27 20.93 -3.00 23.20
N LEU A 28 20.19 -2.20 22.44
CA LEU A 28 18.86 -2.56 21.95
C LEU A 28 18.92 -3.72 20.95
N THR A 29 19.93 -3.74 20.08
CA THR A 29 20.18 -4.82 19.13
C THR A 29 20.50 -6.13 19.85
N GLN A 30 21.24 -6.07 20.98
CA GLN A 30 21.54 -7.25 21.81
C GLN A 30 20.35 -7.71 22.68
N LYS A 31 19.46 -6.81 23.07
CA LYS A 31 18.26 -7.10 23.89
C LYS A 31 17.06 -7.57 23.08
N THR A 32 17.09 -7.40 21.76
CA THR A 32 16.05 -7.93 20.88
C THR A 32 16.52 -9.32 20.45
N PRO A 33 15.85 -10.43 20.83
CA PRO A 33 16.12 -11.70 20.17
C PRO A 33 15.90 -11.44 18.69
N SER A 34 16.90 -11.76 17.88
CA SER A 34 16.81 -11.69 16.43
C SER A 34 15.46 -12.24 16.01
N LEU A 35 14.52 -11.36 15.67
CA LEU A 35 13.45 -11.69 14.76
C LEU A 35 14.18 -11.92 13.46
N ILE A 36 14.67 -13.15 13.31
CA ILE A 36 14.95 -13.76 12.03
C ILE A 36 13.61 -13.65 11.32
N LEU A 37 13.41 -12.56 10.60
CA LEU A 37 12.36 -12.44 9.62
C LEU A 37 12.62 -13.60 8.65
N PRO A 38 11.71 -14.58 8.52
CA PRO A 38 11.93 -15.76 7.68
C PRO A 38 12.03 -15.46 6.17
N PHE A 39 12.26 -14.21 5.77
CA PHE A 39 12.08 -13.74 4.40
C PHE A 39 13.31 -13.03 3.82
N ALA A 40 14.46 -13.05 4.51
CA ALA A 40 15.66 -12.33 4.06
C ALA A 40 16.73 -13.20 3.38
N HIS A 41 16.56 -14.53 3.31
CA HIS A 41 17.48 -15.39 2.56
C HIS A 41 16.78 -16.64 2.01
N GLU A 42 16.03 -16.48 0.93
CA GLU A 42 15.94 -17.51 -0.11
C GLU A 42 16.04 -16.81 -1.46
N THR A 43 17.24 -16.74 -2.01
CA THR A 43 17.39 -16.69 -3.48
C THR A 43 16.79 -17.99 -4.02
N PRO A 44 15.77 -17.96 -4.89
CA PRO A 44 15.33 -19.17 -5.57
C PRO A 44 16.51 -19.75 -6.34
N LYS A 45 16.92 -20.97 -6.00
CA LYS A 45 17.71 -21.81 -6.89
C LYS A 45 16.92 -21.99 -8.18
N ASP A 46 17.62 -21.91 -9.32
CA ASP A 46 17.12 -22.30 -10.65
C ASP A 46 16.19 -23.51 -10.55
N ALA A 47 14.90 -23.24 -10.58
CA ALA A 47 13.87 -24.24 -10.81
C ALA A 47 13.56 -24.14 -12.29
N ASP A 48 14.05 -25.15 -13.00
CA ASP A 48 13.77 -25.49 -14.39
C ASP A 48 12.37 -25.07 -14.84
N GLN A 49 12.32 -24.41 -15.99
CA GLN A 49 11.10 -23.85 -16.57
C GLN A 49 10.10 -24.96 -16.92
N GLN A 50 9.16 -25.24 -16.02
CA GLN A 50 7.92 -25.91 -16.39
C GLN A 50 6.79 -24.90 -16.49
N LYS A 51 6.46 -24.56 -17.74
CA LYS A 51 5.24 -23.85 -18.16
C LYS A 51 4.02 -24.51 -17.48
N PRO A 52 3.18 -23.79 -16.71
CA PRO A 52 2.07 -24.44 -16.03
C PRO A 52 1.00 -24.89 -17.03
N SER A 53 0.82 -26.20 -17.06
CA SER A 53 -0.40 -26.90 -17.46
C SER A 53 -1.63 -26.31 -16.76
N VAL A 54 -2.75 -26.23 -17.49
CA VAL A 54 -4.09 -25.77 -17.07
C VAL A 54 -4.33 -25.96 -15.56
N SER A 55 -4.15 -24.88 -14.78
CA SER A 55 -4.32 -24.91 -13.32
C SER A 55 -5.79 -25.11 -12.97
N ALA A 56 -6.11 -26.07 -12.11
CA ALA A 56 -7.44 -26.22 -11.54
C ALA A 56 -7.93 -24.90 -10.92
N PRO A 57 -9.25 -24.60 -10.95
CA PRO A 57 -9.78 -23.37 -10.37
C PRO A 57 -9.43 -23.27 -8.88
N LEU A 58 -8.92 -22.10 -8.46
CA LEU A 58 -8.58 -21.86 -7.05
C LEU A 58 -9.81 -22.04 -6.14
N THR A 59 -9.62 -22.71 -5.00
CA THR A 59 -10.62 -22.79 -3.94
C THR A 59 -10.88 -21.41 -3.31
N PRO A 60 -12.03 -21.20 -2.62
CA PRO A 60 -12.28 -19.94 -1.93
C PRO A 60 -11.17 -19.54 -0.96
N GLN A 61 -10.62 -20.49 -0.20
CA GLN A 61 -9.55 -20.26 0.77
C GLN A 61 -8.22 -19.89 0.08
N GLN A 62 -7.90 -20.53 -1.06
CA GLN A 62 -6.74 -20.15 -1.86
C GLN A 62 -6.88 -18.73 -2.42
N LYS A 63 -8.08 -18.34 -2.88
CA LYS A 63 -8.35 -16.96 -3.35
C LYS A 63 -8.19 -15.93 -2.23
N VAL A 64 -8.68 -16.23 -1.03
CA VAL A 64 -8.52 -15.36 0.15
C VAL A 64 -7.04 -15.21 0.52
N SER A 65 -6.29 -16.30 0.50
CA SER A 65 -4.86 -16.31 0.84
C SER A 65 -4.06 -15.50 -0.19
N LEU A 66 -4.28 -15.76 -1.48
CA LEU A 66 -3.66 -14.99 -2.58
C LEU A 66 -3.99 -13.49 -2.49
N PHE A 67 -5.25 -13.14 -2.24
CA PHE A 67 -5.65 -11.76 -2.06
C PHE A 67 -4.91 -11.14 -0.87
N PHE A 68 -4.85 -11.84 0.26
CA PHE A 68 -4.17 -11.34 1.44
C PHE A 68 -2.67 -11.11 1.18
N GLU A 69 -1.98 -12.02 0.51
CA GLU A 69 -0.56 -11.88 0.18
C GLU A 69 -0.28 -10.72 -0.77
N LEU A 70 -1.13 -10.50 -1.77
CA LEU A 70 -0.96 -9.42 -2.74
C LEU A 70 -1.22 -8.04 -2.14
N PHE A 71 -2.28 -7.90 -1.35
CA PHE A 71 -2.82 -6.59 -0.96
C PHE A 71 -2.58 -6.21 0.51
N LYS A 72 -1.95 -7.06 1.31
CA LYS A 72 -1.64 -6.74 2.70
C LYS A 72 -0.49 -5.74 2.78
N GLY A 73 -0.79 -4.51 3.20
CA GLY A 73 0.20 -3.58 3.74
C GLY A 73 0.51 -3.88 5.21
N ARG A 74 0.16 -2.94 6.11
CA ARG A 74 0.27 -3.11 7.56
C ARG A 74 -0.56 -4.29 8.06
N GLY A 75 0.08 -5.16 8.86
CA GLY A 75 -0.58 -6.30 9.50
C GLY A 75 -1.18 -5.98 10.86
N ASP A 76 -0.72 -4.91 11.53
CA ASP A 76 -1.13 -4.50 12.87
C ASP A 76 -2.44 -3.69 12.89
N VAL A 77 -2.87 -3.20 11.72
CA VAL A 77 -4.03 -2.31 11.60
C VAL A 77 -4.59 -2.31 10.19
N PHE A 78 -5.91 -2.21 10.08
CA PHE A 78 -6.63 -1.92 8.85
C PHE A 78 -7.80 -0.97 9.16
N ALA A 79 -8.40 -0.40 8.12
CA ALA A 79 -9.59 0.43 8.25
C ALA A 79 -10.79 -0.19 7.56
N GLU A 80 -11.98 0.15 8.08
CA GLU A 80 -13.23 -0.18 7.42
C GLU A 80 -13.94 1.09 7.00
N ARG A 81 -14.67 0.95 5.89
CA ARG A 81 -15.58 1.97 5.42
C ARG A 81 -16.76 2.10 6.37
N TRP A 82 -17.11 3.32 6.72
CA TRP A 82 -18.34 3.66 7.42
C TRP A 82 -19.15 4.70 6.64
N GLU A 83 -20.44 4.69 6.88
CA GLU A 83 -21.41 5.64 6.35
C GLU A 83 -22.21 6.14 7.55
N SER A 84 -22.43 7.45 7.63
CA SER A 84 -23.22 8.03 8.72
C SER A 84 -24.66 7.56 8.59
N PHE A 85 -25.23 7.14 9.71
CA PHE A 85 -26.65 6.82 9.79
C PHE A 85 -27.54 8.05 9.55
N TYR A 86 -27.05 9.25 9.91
CA TYR A 86 -27.84 10.49 9.89
C TYR A 86 -27.67 11.30 8.59
N ASP A 87 -26.56 11.11 7.88
CA ASP A 87 -26.23 11.90 6.69
C ASP A 87 -25.58 10.97 5.66
N PRO A 88 -26.32 10.52 4.63
CA PRO A 88 -25.82 9.61 3.62
C PRO A 88 -24.60 10.13 2.84
N GLN A 89 -24.36 11.44 2.84
CA GLN A 89 -23.18 12.05 2.19
C GLN A 89 -21.94 11.96 3.09
N LYS A 90 -22.10 11.79 4.41
CA LYS A 90 -20.99 11.62 5.34
C LYS A 90 -20.51 10.19 5.37
N VAL A 91 -19.37 10.01 4.72
CA VAL A 91 -18.77 8.73 4.43
C VAL A 91 -17.28 8.79 4.77
N GLY A 92 -16.70 7.70 5.23
CA GLY A 92 -15.27 7.70 5.52
C GLY A 92 -14.69 6.32 5.77
N TYR A 93 -13.44 6.32 6.21
CA TYR A 93 -12.72 5.13 6.61
C TYR A 93 -12.12 5.37 7.99
N SER A 94 -12.23 4.39 8.88
CA SER A 94 -11.69 4.47 10.23
C SER A 94 -10.96 3.19 10.61
N PRO A 95 -9.82 3.27 11.31
CA PRO A 95 -9.14 2.09 11.82
C PRO A 95 -10.04 1.37 12.83
N ILE A 96 -10.01 0.03 12.82
CA ILE A 96 -10.76 -0.79 13.77
C ILE A 96 -9.98 -0.93 15.07
N CYS A 97 -10.65 -0.67 16.20
CA CYS A 97 -10.09 -0.78 17.54
C CYS A 97 -10.84 -1.85 18.32
N ILE A 98 -10.12 -2.82 18.90
CA ILE A 98 -10.70 -3.98 19.61
C ILE A 98 -11.52 -3.51 20.81
N LYS A 99 -11.02 -2.52 21.56
CA LYS A 99 -11.69 -1.99 22.77
C LYS A 99 -13.07 -1.40 22.51
N ARG A 100 -13.42 -1.04 21.26
CA ARG A 100 -14.71 -0.41 20.94
C ARG A 100 -15.91 -1.32 21.22
N SER A 101 -15.71 -2.62 21.43
CA SER A 101 -16.79 -3.56 21.80
C SER A 101 -17.22 -3.51 23.27
N GLY A 102 -16.76 -2.54 24.07
CA GLY A 102 -17.29 -2.31 25.43
C GLY A 102 -16.28 -1.75 26.44
N GLU A 103 -14.99 -1.79 26.13
CA GLU A 103 -13.90 -1.39 27.04
C GLU A 103 -13.28 -0.04 26.67
N CYS A 104 -13.82 0.64 25.65
CA CYS A 104 -13.26 1.89 25.16
C CYS A 104 -13.69 3.04 26.09
N PRO A 105 -12.75 3.77 26.73
CA PRO A 105 -13.10 4.93 27.54
C PRO A 105 -13.57 6.12 26.68
N ARG A 106 -13.41 6.05 25.35
CA ARG A 106 -13.76 7.13 24.41
C ARG A 106 -14.48 6.59 23.16
N PRO A 107 -15.66 5.96 23.32
CA PRO A 107 -16.33 5.23 22.23
C PRO A 107 -16.77 6.13 21.07
N TYR A 108 -17.02 7.41 21.35
CA TYR A 108 -17.47 8.41 20.37
C TYR A 108 -16.33 9.19 19.69
N SER A 109 -15.06 8.90 20.00
CA SER A 109 -13.89 9.62 19.44
C SER A 109 -13.13 8.80 18.39
N PHE A 110 -12.49 9.45 17.41
CA PHE A 110 -11.70 8.77 16.38
C PHE A 110 -10.45 8.08 16.94
N CYS A 111 -10.25 6.81 16.60
CA CYS A 111 -9.10 6.04 17.09
C CYS A 111 -7.77 6.38 16.40
N LYS A 112 -7.74 7.23 15.36
CA LYS A 112 -6.50 7.60 14.63
C LYS A 112 -5.44 8.22 15.56
N ASN A 113 -5.87 9.08 16.48
CA ASN A 113 -4.99 9.80 17.42
C ASN A 113 -5.31 9.46 18.89
N CYS A 114 -5.99 8.35 19.14
CA CYS A 114 -6.36 7.96 20.50
C CYS A 114 -5.12 7.40 21.25
N PRO A 115 -4.80 7.90 22.47
CA PRO A 115 -3.67 7.38 23.25
C PRO A 115 -3.91 5.93 23.72
N ASP A 116 -5.18 5.56 23.95
CA ASP A 116 -5.58 4.23 24.43
C ASP A 116 -5.89 3.23 23.30
N LYS A 117 -5.53 3.59 22.05
CA LYS A 117 -5.84 2.80 20.85
C LYS A 117 -5.26 1.38 20.96
N HIS A 118 -6.09 0.41 20.59
CA HIS A 118 -5.66 -0.98 20.42
C HIS A 118 -6.24 -1.47 19.09
N TYR A 119 -5.49 -1.27 18.02
CA TYR A 119 -5.95 -1.61 16.68
C TYR A 119 -6.11 -3.12 16.53
N LYS A 120 -7.14 -3.51 15.78
CA LYS A 120 -7.36 -4.91 15.43
C LYS A 120 -6.34 -5.31 14.36
N PRO A 121 -5.56 -6.40 14.60
CA PRO A 121 -4.69 -6.97 13.57
C PRO A 121 -5.50 -7.37 12.33
N PHE A 122 -4.88 -7.20 11.17
CA PHE A 122 -5.49 -7.52 9.89
C PHE A 122 -5.35 -9.01 9.56
N THR A 123 -6.48 -9.68 9.29
CA THR A 123 -6.51 -11.14 9.13
C THR A 123 -7.13 -11.58 7.80
N PRO A 124 -6.87 -12.82 7.32
CA PRO A 124 -7.54 -13.38 6.15
C PRO A 124 -9.07 -13.39 6.26
N LYS A 125 -9.63 -13.51 7.47
CA LYS A 125 -11.07 -13.42 7.70
C LYS A 125 -11.62 -12.03 7.33
N ASP A 126 -10.86 -10.97 7.54
CA ASP A 126 -11.28 -9.62 7.15
C ASP A 126 -11.33 -9.47 5.62
N ILE A 127 -10.42 -10.13 4.89
CA ILE A 127 -10.45 -10.24 3.42
C ILE A 127 -11.66 -11.05 2.95
N GLU A 128 -11.93 -12.19 3.56
CA GLU A 128 -13.11 -12.99 3.21
C GLU A 128 -14.40 -12.15 3.32
N GLN A 129 -14.58 -11.44 4.43
CA GLN A 129 -15.75 -10.58 4.63
C GLN A 129 -15.80 -9.39 3.63
N HIS A 130 -14.65 -8.90 3.18
CA HIS A 130 -14.56 -7.92 2.10
C HIS A 130 -15.01 -8.49 0.75
N LEU A 131 -14.46 -9.64 0.38
CA LEU A 131 -14.76 -10.34 -0.87
C LEU A 131 -16.18 -10.89 -0.93
N LEU A 132 -16.82 -11.15 0.21
CA LEU A 132 -18.24 -11.49 0.33
C LEU A 132 -19.15 -10.26 0.26
N GLY A 133 -18.59 -9.06 0.39
CA GLY A 133 -19.32 -7.79 0.34
C GLY A 133 -19.97 -7.38 1.66
N ASN A 134 -19.64 -8.06 2.76
CA ASN A 134 -20.17 -7.76 4.10
C ASN A 134 -19.56 -6.47 4.67
N LYS A 135 -18.32 -6.16 4.28
CA LYS A 135 -17.66 -4.89 4.60
C LYS A 135 -16.81 -4.38 3.44
N THR A 136 -16.34 -3.14 3.54
CA THR A 136 -15.30 -2.61 2.66
C THR A 136 -14.06 -2.37 3.51
N VAL A 137 -13.00 -3.10 3.20
CA VAL A 137 -11.72 -3.05 3.91
C VAL A 137 -10.77 -2.16 3.13
N VAL A 138 -9.94 -1.45 3.88
CA VAL A 138 -8.91 -0.56 3.37
C VAL A 138 -7.62 -0.87 4.10
N THR A 139 -6.51 -0.90 3.37
CA THR A 139 -5.19 -1.18 3.91
C THR A 139 -4.34 0.09 4.04
N TYR A 140 -3.43 0.10 5.01
CA TYR A 140 -2.38 1.08 5.12
C TYR A 140 -1.11 0.47 4.50
N PRO A 141 -0.56 1.00 3.39
CA PRO A 141 0.52 0.34 2.66
C PRO A 141 1.90 0.40 3.36
N LEU A 142 2.13 1.36 4.26
CA LEU A 142 3.44 1.58 4.90
C LEU A 142 3.70 0.62 6.06
N VAL A 143 4.45 -0.43 5.77
CA VAL A 143 4.99 -1.40 6.74
C VAL A 143 6.23 -0.83 7.42
N ASN A 144 6.31 -0.97 8.74
CA ASN A 144 7.42 -0.45 9.57
C ASN A 144 7.72 1.04 9.32
N GLY A 145 6.71 1.81 8.90
CA GLY A 145 6.77 3.24 8.65
C GLY A 145 7.54 3.67 7.41
N ARG A 146 8.11 2.76 6.59
CA ARG A 146 8.95 3.18 5.44
C ARG A 146 9.05 2.21 4.27
N TYR A 147 8.45 1.03 4.38
CA TYR A 147 8.48 0.01 3.33
C TYR A 147 7.07 -0.30 2.85
N CYS A 148 6.93 -0.77 1.62
CA CYS A 148 5.64 -1.21 1.09
C CYS A 148 5.81 -2.45 0.17
N PRO A 149 4.80 -3.35 0.13
CA PRO A 149 4.79 -4.50 -0.77
C PRO A 149 4.20 -4.18 -2.16
N PHE A 150 3.62 -3.00 -2.32
CA PHE A 150 3.07 -2.50 -3.57
C PHE A 150 3.08 -0.97 -3.55
N VAL A 151 2.86 -0.37 -4.72
CA VAL A 151 2.59 1.05 -4.91
C VAL A 151 1.40 1.22 -5.87
N VAL A 152 0.65 2.30 -5.67
CA VAL A 152 -0.53 2.61 -6.47
C VAL A 152 -0.43 4.03 -7.01
N ILE A 153 -0.58 4.21 -8.32
CA ILE A 153 -0.86 5.51 -8.92
C ILE A 153 -2.38 5.68 -8.93
N ASP A 154 -2.87 6.72 -8.27
CA ASP A 154 -4.28 7.05 -8.14
C ASP A 154 -4.63 8.13 -9.16
N LEU A 155 -5.51 7.79 -10.09
CA LEU A 155 -6.02 8.68 -11.13
C LEU A 155 -7.50 8.95 -10.87
N ASP A 156 -7.85 10.21 -10.66
CA ASP A 156 -9.22 10.70 -10.46
C ASP A 156 -9.58 11.71 -11.55
N GLU A 157 -10.85 12.13 -11.61
CA GLU A 157 -11.37 13.09 -12.59
C GLU A 157 -11.48 12.60 -14.05
N ASP A 158 -11.86 13.54 -14.92
CA ASP A 158 -12.09 13.30 -16.33
C ASP A 158 -10.75 12.99 -17.03
N ASP A 159 -10.78 12.00 -17.93
CA ASP A 159 -9.66 11.45 -18.70
C ASP A 159 -8.75 10.39 -18.02
N CYS A 160 -9.05 9.99 -16.78
CA CYS A 160 -8.31 8.92 -16.08
C CYS A 160 -8.13 7.61 -16.87
N ARG A 161 -9.05 7.32 -17.80
CA ARG A 161 -9.01 6.15 -18.69
C ARG A 161 -7.88 6.21 -19.72
N ASN A 162 -7.64 7.38 -20.31
CA ASN A 162 -6.58 7.54 -21.32
C ASN A 162 -5.23 7.67 -20.63
N ASP A 163 -5.17 8.44 -19.53
CA ASP A 163 -3.97 8.59 -18.71
C ASP A 163 -3.51 7.22 -18.15
N ALA A 164 -4.44 6.39 -17.68
CA ALA A 164 -4.12 5.02 -17.23
C ALA A 164 -3.51 4.15 -18.33
N LYS A 165 -4.03 4.23 -19.56
CA LYS A 165 -3.51 3.47 -20.71
C LYS A 165 -2.13 3.96 -21.11
N ALA A 166 -1.92 5.27 -21.16
CA ALA A 166 -0.65 5.88 -21.45
C ALA A 166 0.45 5.44 -20.47
N ILE A 167 0.15 5.45 -19.16
CA ILE A 167 1.07 4.98 -18.13
C ILE A 167 1.32 3.47 -18.24
N LEU A 168 0.26 2.67 -18.51
CA LEU A 168 0.40 1.23 -18.71
C LEU A 168 1.30 0.90 -19.91
N GLU A 169 1.10 1.57 -21.05
CA GLU A 169 1.95 1.40 -22.25
C GLU A 169 3.41 1.79 -21.97
N CYS A 170 3.63 2.85 -21.20
CA CYS A 170 4.97 3.22 -20.75
C CYS A 170 5.57 2.12 -19.86
N ALA A 171 4.83 1.63 -18.87
CA ALA A 171 5.29 0.55 -17.98
C ALA A 171 5.64 -0.73 -18.77
N GLU A 172 4.80 -1.12 -19.74
CA GLU A 172 5.05 -2.28 -20.62
C GLU A 172 6.36 -2.13 -21.41
N LYS A 173 6.67 -0.95 -21.95
CA LYS A 173 7.93 -0.69 -22.68
C LYS A 173 9.19 -0.90 -21.83
N PHE A 174 9.09 -0.64 -20.52
CA PHE A 174 10.18 -0.82 -19.57
C PHE A 174 10.12 -2.17 -18.84
N GLY A 175 9.19 -3.05 -19.22
CA GLY A 175 9.04 -4.37 -18.60
C GLY A 175 8.58 -4.32 -17.14
N ILE A 176 7.82 -3.29 -16.76
CA ILE A 176 7.30 -3.12 -15.39
C ILE A 176 5.86 -3.66 -15.34
N PRO A 177 5.59 -4.74 -14.58
CA PRO A 177 4.23 -5.26 -14.41
C PRO A 177 3.34 -4.26 -13.67
N ALA A 178 2.28 -3.80 -14.35
CA ALA A 178 1.30 -2.87 -13.80
C ALA A 178 -0.13 -3.35 -14.08
N TYR A 179 -1.04 -3.12 -13.13
CA TYR A 179 -2.40 -3.65 -13.17
C TYR A 179 -3.44 -2.56 -12.94
N LEU A 180 -4.31 -2.36 -13.93
CA LEU A 180 -5.38 -1.38 -13.86
C LEU A 180 -6.56 -1.91 -13.06
N GLU A 181 -7.04 -1.14 -12.09
CA GLU A 181 -8.29 -1.36 -11.37
C GLU A 181 -9.19 -0.14 -11.54
N ILE A 182 -10.44 -0.37 -11.95
CA ILE A 182 -11.48 0.65 -11.79
C ILE A 182 -11.71 0.81 -10.29
N SER A 183 -11.47 2.00 -9.76
CA SER A 183 -11.46 2.24 -8.31
C SER A 183 -12.83 1.93 -7.68
N ARG A 184 -12.88 1.81 -6.36
CA ARG A 184 -14.13 1.52 -5.63
C ARG A 184 -15.27 2.49 -6.00
N SER A 185 -14.96 3.77 -6.18
CA SER A 185 -15.97 4.79 -6.53
C SER A 185 -16.57 4.55 -7.92
N GLY A 186 -15.81 3.91 -8.81
CA GLY A 186 -16.13 3.73 -10.23
C GLY A 186 -15.77 4.94 -11.08
N LYS A 187 -15.20 6.00 -10.48
CA LYS A 187 -14.87 7.26 -11.16
C LYS A 187 -13.39 7.41 -11.51
N GLY A 188 -12.52 6.76 -10.73
CA GLY A 188 -11.07 6.81 -10.93
C GLY A 188 -10.50 5.45 -11.34
N ILE A 189 -9.21 5.44 -11.64
CA ILE A 189 -8.42 4.24 -11.92
C ILE A 189 -7.21 4.20 -10.99
N HIS A 190 -7.00 3.04 -10.38
CA HIS A 190 -5.77 2.72 -9.68
C HIS A 190 -4.86 1.90 -10.60
N ILE A 191 -3.58 2.27 -10.68
CA ILE A 191 -2.54 1.47 -11.33
C ILE A 191 -1.70 0.83 -10.23
N TRP A 192 -1.85 -0.47 -10.04
CA TRP A 192 -1.15 -1.23 -9.02
C TRP A 192 0.16 -1.81 -9.58
N ILE A 193 1.25 -1.64 -8.84
CA ILE A 193 2.54 -2.30 -9.09
C ILE A 193 2.87 -3.09 -7.81
N PHE A 194 3.07 -4.40 -7.94
CA PHE A 194 3.38 -5.29 -6.83
C PHE A 194 4.86 -5.65 -6.84
N PHE A 195 5.45 -5.76 -5.65
CA PHE A 195 6.83 -6.17 -5.48
C PHE A 195 6.89 -7.59 -4.90
N GLU A 196 7.96 -8.32 -5.21
CA GLU A 196 8.18 -9.66 -4.66
C GLU A 196 8.32 -9.63 -3.12
N GLY A 197 8.93 -8.56 -2.59
CA GLY A 197 9.10 -8.31 -1.17
C GLY A 197 8.80 -6.87 -0.77
N LEU A 198 9.27 -6.48 0.41
CA LEU A 198 9.17 -5.10 0.89
C LEU A 198 10.25 -4.24 0.23
N VAL A 199 9.83 -3.20 -0.48
CA VAL A 199 10.72 -2.16 -1.03
C VAL A 199 10.59 -0.87 -0.23
N SER A 200 11.58 0.02 -0.31
CA SER A 200 11.46 1.33 0.33
C SER A 200 10.34 2.12 -0.35
N ALA A 201 9.50 2.79 0.44
CA ALA A 201 8.41 3.60 -0.09
C ALA A 201 8.93 4.75 -0.97
N LYS A 202 10.14 5.25 -0.64
CA LYS A 202 10.84 6.25 -1.45
C LYS A 202 11.14 5.73 -2.86
N ASP A 203 11.73 4.54 -2.98
CA ASP A 203 12.11 3.99 -4.28
C ASP A 203 10.87 3.59 -5.09
N ALA A 204 9.84 3.06 -4.43
CA ALA A 204 8.56 2.76 -5.06
C ALA A 204 7.88 4.01 -5.62
N ARG A 205 7.92 5.14 -4.88
CA ARG A 205 7.40 6.42 -5.37
C ARG A 205 8.24 6.99 -6.51
N LEU A 206 9.57 6.92 -6.40
CA LEU A 206 10.48 7.36 -7.45
C LEU A 206 10.27 6.59 -8.77
N LEU A 207 9.97 5.29 -8.69
CA LEU A 207 9.57 4.48 -9.84
C LEU A 207 8.31 5.06 -10.51
N CYS A 208 7.26 5.32 -9.73
CA CYS A 208 6.02 5.90 -10.24
C CYS A 208 6.22 7.31 -10.82
N ASP A 209 6.94 8.19 -10.12
CA ASP A 209 7.27 9.54 -10.60
C ASP A 209 8.04 9.49 -11.94
N SER A 210 8.97 8.53 -12.05
CA SER A 210 9.73 8.31 -13.29
C SER A 210 8.83 7.82 -14.42
N LEU A 211 7.91 6.88 -14.16
CA LEU A 211 6.93 6.41 -15.14
C LEU A 211 6.02 7.54 -15.63
N ILE A 212 5.51 8.37 -14.72
CA ILE A 212 4.66 9.53 -15.03
C ILE A 212 5.44 10.50 -15.92
N THR A 213 6.66 10.85 -15.52
CA THR A 213 7.54 11.77 -16.27
C THR A 213 7.88 11.23 -17.67
N LEU A 214 8.20 9.93 -17.76
CA LEU A 214 8.49 9.30 -19.05
C LEU A 214 7.26 9.25 -19.95
N THR A 215 6.08 9.00 -19.38
CA THR A 215 4.80 8.98 -20.11
C THR A 215 4.52 10.35 -20.73
N GLN A 216 4.68 11.43 -19.96
CA GLN A 216 4.51 12.82 -20.44
C GLN A 216 5.50 13.17 -21.57
N ASN A 217 6.72 12.64 -21.51
CA ASN A 217 7.78 12.96 -22.48
C ASN A 217 7.77 12.09 -23.75
N GLN A 218 7.24 10.86 -23.69
CA GLN A 218 7.33 9.89 -24.79
C GLN A 218 6.15 9.93 -25.76
N ILE A 219 4.96 10.29 -25.29
CA ILE A 219 3.77 10.28 -26.16
C ILE A 219 3.79 11.58 -26.97
N ARG A 220 3.87 11.47 -28.30
CA ARG A 220 3.83 12.61 -29.25
C ARG A 220 2.48 13.35 -29.28
N MET A 221 1.63 13.07 -28.30
CA MET A 221 0.42 13.81 -27.98
C MET A 221 0.70 14.46 -26.64
N GLU A 222 0.41 15.74 -26.48
CA GLU A 222 0.50 16.46 -25.20
C GLU A 222 -0.47 15.82 -24.18
N VAL A 223 -0.12 14.66 -23.63
CA VAL A 223 -0.86 14.02 -22.54
C VAL A 223 -0.47 14.78 -21.29
N SER A 224 -1.35 15.66 -20.83
CA SER A 224 -1.17 16.46 -19.62
C SER A 224 -1.05 15.59 -18.36
N LEU A 225 -1.53 14.34 -18.41
CA LEU A 225 -1.80 13.49 -17.24
C LEU A 225 -2.63 14.25 -16.20
N SER A 226 -3.63 15.01 -16.66
CA SER A 226 -4.44 15.89 -15.81
C SER A 226 -5.24 15.12 -14.76
N SER A 227 -5.46 13.82 -14.96
CA SER A 227 -6.19 12.98 -14.02
C SER A 227 -5.33 12.50 -12.84
N PHE A 228 -4.03 12.83 -12.78
CA PHE A 228 -3.14 12.36 -11.71
C PHE A 228 -3.47 13.05 -10.37
N ASP A 229 -3.88 12.26 -9.37
CA ASP A 229 -4.12 12.74 -8.01
C ASP A 229 -2.89 12.53 -7.13
N ARG A 230 -2.45 11.28 -6.96
CA ARG A 230 -1.38 10.92 -6.02
C ARG A 230 -0.75 9.56 -6.26
N ILE A 231 0.38 9.33 -5.61
CA ILE A 231 0.97 8.00 -5.42
C ILE A 231 0.68 7.53 -3.98
N ILE A 232 0.33 6.26 -3.83
CA ILE A 232 0.06 5.60 -2.55
C ILE A 232 1.07 4.46 -2.36
N PRO A 233 1.91 4.46 -1.31
CA PRO A 233 1.96 5.43 -0.20
C PRO A 233 2.35 6.84 -0.61
N CYS A 234 1.82 7.85 0.10
CA CYS A 234 2.12 9.26 -0.14
C CYS A 234 3.41 9.71 0.58
N GLN A 235 3.83 8.97 1.61
CA GLN A 235 4.98 9.29 2.44
C GLN A 235 6.12 8.30 2.21
N ASP A 236 7.35 8.79 2.18
CA ASP A 236 8.55 7.95 2.18
C ASP A 236 8.79 7.31 3.55
N VAL A 237 8.50 8.06 4.61
CA VAL A 237 8.70 7.70 6.01
C VAL A 237 7.56 8.28 6.85
N LEU A 238 7.08 7.52 7.84
CA LEU A 238 6.15 7.98 8.86
C LEU A 238 6.86 8.19 10.18
N ASP A 239 6.41 9.20 10.94
CA ASP A 239 6.81 9.36 12.32
C ASP A 239 6.14 8.30 13.21
N THR A 240 6.69 8.13 14.42
CA THR A 240 6.15 7.23 15.43
C THR A 240 4.66 7.51 15.66
N ASN A 241 3.86 6.44 15.74
CA ASN A 241 2.40 6.46 15.97
C ASN A 241 1.51 6.95 14.82
N GLN A 242 2.06 7.29 13.65
CA GLN A 242 1.27 7.60 12.45
C GLN A 242 0.87 6.33 11.69
N LEU A 243 -0.29 6.37 11.05
CA LEU A 243 -0.79 5.29 10.19
C LEU A 243 -0.41 5.46 8.71
N GLY A 244 -0.23 6.71 8.26
CA GLY A 244 -0.08 7.05 6.85
C GLY A 244 -1.40 7.16 6.11
N ASN A 245 -1.31 7.28 4.78
CA ASN A 245 -2.46 7.20 3.89
C ASN A 245 -2.94 5.76 3.71
N LEU A 246 -4.09 5.59 3.06
CA LEU A 246 -4.78 4.32 2.93
C LEU A 246 -5.28 4.12 1.50
N VAL A 247 -5.45 2.86 1.08
CA VAL A 247 -6.05 2.50 -0.21
C VAL A 247 -7.13 1.44 -0.02
N ALA A 248 -8.28 1.65 -0.67
CA ALA A 248 -9.39 0.71 -0.60
C ALA A 248 -9.02 -0.59 -1.33
N LEU A 249 -9.31 -1.73 -0.71
CA LEU A 249 -9.03 -3.01 -1.33
C LEU A 249 -9.99 -3.26 -2.52
N PRO A 250 -9.49 -3.84 -3.62
CA PRO A 250 -10.30 -4.13 -4.79
C PRO A 250 -11.18 -5.37 -4.61
N LEU A 251 -12.06 -5.64 -5.57
CA LEU A 251 -12.89 -6.86 -5.66
C LEU A 251 -13.94 -7.01 -4.53
N GLN A 252 -14.41 -5.91 -3.98
CA GLN A 252 -15.54 -5.93 -3.05
C GLN A 252 -16.83 -6.38 -3.77
N LYS A 253 -17.49 -7.46 -3.33
CA LYS A 253 -18.61 -8.13 -4.06
C LYS A 253 -19.70 -7.20 -4.57
N LYS A 254 -20.15 -6.26 -3.76
CA LYS A 254 -21.25 -5.32 -4.08
C LYS A 254 -20.81 -4.25 -5.09
N ARG A 255 -19.50 -3.98 -5.21
CA ARG A 255 -18.94 -3.00 -6.16
C ARG A 255 -18.54 -3.64 -7.49
N ARG A 256 -18.04 -4.88 -7.48
CA ARG A 256 -17.57 -5.65 -8.67
C ARG A 256 -18.45 -5.59 -9.93
N PRO A 257 -19.80 -5.51 -9.86
CA PRO A 257 -20.60 -5.35 -11.07
C PRO A 257 -20.20 -4.15 -11.92
N ASN A 258 -19.78 -3.04 -11.30
CA ASN A 258 -19.53 -1.77 -12.00
C ASN A 258 -18.18 -1.11 -11.65
N ALA A 259 -17.52 -1.51 -10.56
CA ALA A 259 -16.35 -0.85 -9.98
C ALA A 259 -15.53 -1.84 -9.14
N SER A 260 -14.40 -1.41 -8.58
CA SER A 260 -13.55 -2.26 -7.73
C SER A 260 -13.12 -3.54 -8.44
N VAL A 261 -12.65 -3.43 -9.69
CA VAL A 261 -12.36 -4.59 -10.54
C VAL A 261 -11.15 -4.34 -11.42
N PHE A 262 -10.30 -5.35 -11.54
CA PHE A 262 -9.16 -5.33 -12.46
C PHE A 262 -9.60 -5.43 -13.91
N VAL A 263 -8.98 -4.62 -14.75
CA VAL A 263 -9.26 -4.53 -16.17
C VAL A 263 -7.98 -4.73 -16.99
N ASP A 264 -8.13 -5.11 -18.25
CA ASP A 264 -7.05 -5.15 -19.22
C ASP A 264 -6.76 -3.76 -19.82
N LYS A 265 -5.81 -3.70 -20.77
CA LYS A 265 -5.45 -2.46 -21.49
C LYS A 265 -6.62 -1.84 -22.28
N ASN A 266 -7.64 -2.62 -22.61
CA ASN A 266 -8.86 -2.15 -23.28
C ASN A 266 -9.95 -1.75 -22.26
N LEU A 267 -9.61 -1.71 -20.97
CA LEU A 267 -10.51 -1.46 -19.84
C LEU A 267 -11.67 -2.47 -19.74
N GLN A 268 -11.45 -3.69 -20.24
CA GLN A 268 -12.37 -4.81 -20.12
C GLN A 268 -12.02 -5.65 -18.89
N LYS A 269 -13.04 -6.21 -18.22
CA LYS A 269 -12.82 -6.99 -16.98
C LYS A 269 -12.00 -8.24 -17.25
N LYS A 270 -10.95 -8.47 -16.44
CA LYS A 270 -10.16 -9.71 -16.52
C LYS A 270 -10.95 -10.90 -15.98
N ALA A 271 -10.98 -12.00 -16.73
CA ALA A 271 -11.70 -13.23 -16.35
C ALA A 271 -11.14 -13.90 -15.07
N SER A 272 -9.84 -13.81 -14.83
CA SER A 272 -9.16 -14.40 -13.66
C SER A 272 -9.26 -13.55 -12.39
N GLY A 273 -9.69 -12.28 -12.50
CA GLY A 273 -9.94 -11.38 -11.37
C GLY A 273 -8.72 -10.95 -10.53
N PHE A 274 -7.56 -11.61 -10.66
CA PHE A 274 -6.36 -11.38 -9.84
C PHE A 274 -5.11 -11.09 -10.69
N PRO A 275 -4.27 -10.14 -10.26
CA PRO A 275 -2.88 -10.03 -10.73
C PRO A 275 -2.02 -11.14 -10.13
N THR A 276 -1.03 -11.64 -10.88
CA THR A 276 0.01 -12.57 -10.41
C THR A 276 1.31 -11.80 -10.26
N ARG A 277 2.12 -12.09 -9.24
CA ARG A 277 3.50 -11.58 -9.19
C ARG A 277 4.29 -12.34 -10.25
N GLU A 278 4.72 -11.65 -11.29
CA GLU A 278 5.71 -12.15 -12.26
C GLU A 278 7.09 -11.63 -11.87
#